data_AF-A0ABD2J235-F1
#
_entry.id   AF-A0ABD2J235-F1
#
_cell.length_a   1.000
_cell.length_b   1.000
_cell.length_c   1.000
_cell.angle_alpha   90.00
_cell.angle_beta   90.00
_cell.angle_gamma   90.00
#
_symmetry.space_group_name_H-M   'P 1'
#
loop_
_entity.id
_entity.type
_entity.pdbx_description
1 polymer ?
#
loop_
_entity_poly.entity_id
_entity_poly.type
_entity_poly.pdbx_seq_one_letter_code
_entity_poly.pdbx_strand_id
1 'polypeptide(L)'
;MSNSTPSSPPSKRSRRFFIDELLREPYNELSNPRKSPKDYVKKLDSGIERVPKFQWLKNKSSFIIEDVPADPEGLLIGIFQHCMDEAMSESVLGGIKPTHLGCIVSSQLLTSDIWIPIRQITPDTINTILNRFNDVAQSKKQDGVTLWGQPFNVTVTTVNRKGLPEKRQLKGGAPRKLAPANHQIHEQCLIKPNQKKEATGWRLVTFDLETMQHAPADPNFPERRKHQVNFVTAKVACPDCISSGKWKESLRGKFCNVCGYHRTITFSQMPFNTTTVDRQTIDRHPLVAFVKWILYKLPKQYETIAYSHFGGRFDMVLVFKELLMEGLNPSMIKKGNRLFEMKVKSRKKMNPNVTFRDSWNLIPGPLASMVPMFGLDVQDKPFFPHLANRPENYGCQIFPSKSDYLADGMNLEKRKEFDTWYQQNRNTPFLLDEALASYCKNDVDILMAGLIAFRLEFLEMTKRPAGSDGKADRAAFKTPHEGIDPIRHCITIASACMRHFRTNHLKPAHLALVPEKGYDSCGDNQSDLALNFMQWYADKYGVHIQNAFSAEGEKR
;
A
#
# COMPACT_ATOMS: atom_id res chain seq x y z
N MET A 1 -30.36 2.11 -48.37
CA MET A 1 -29.15 1.27 -48.36
C MET A 1 -27.97 2.22 -48.27
N SER A 2 -27.06 2.24 -47.30
CA SER A 2 -26.79 1.47 -46.08
C SER A 2 -25.72 2.29 -45.37
N ASN A 3 -26.01 2.77 -44.15
CA ASN A 3 -25.05 3.48 -43.30
C ASN A 3 -24.02 2.47 -42.76
N SER A 4 -22.74 2.66 -43.07
CA SER A 4 -21.63 1.93 -42.47
C SER A 4 -21.01 2.75 -41.32
N THR A 5 -21.18 2.24 -40.11
CA THR A 5 -20.50 2.68 -38.90
C THR A 5 -19.05 2.16 -38.86
N PRO A 6 -18.10 2.91 -38.27
CA PRO A 6 -16.70 2.50 -38.17
C PRO A 6 -16.48 1.47 -37.05
N SER A 7 -15.72 0.43 -37.36
CA SER A 7 -15.31 -0.66 -36.49
C SER A 7 -14.37 -0.18 -35.37
N SER A 8 -14.76 -0.39 -34.11
CA SER A 8 -13.89 -0.28 -32.94
C SER A 8 -12.92 -1.47 -32.83
N PRO A 9 -11.65 -1.25 -32.40
CA PRO A 9 -10.65 -2.31 -32.25
C PRO A 9 -10.95 -3.24 -31.06
N PRO A 10 -10.40 -4.47 -31.05
CA PRO A 10 -10.78 -5.52 -30.11
C PRO A 10 -10.35 -5.19 -28.67
N SER A 11 -11.25 -5.39 -27.71
CA SER A 11 -10.94 -5.31 -26.30
C SER A 11 -9.94 -6.42 -25.93
N LYS A 12 -8.81 -6.03 -25.33
CA LYS A 12 -7.81 -6.95 -24.78
C LYS A 12 -8.49 -7.82 -23.71
N ARG A 13 -8.84 -9.06 -24.05
CA ARG A 13 -9.25 -10.09 -23.09
C ARG A 13 -8.06 -10.40 -22.18
N SER A 14 -8.23 -10.11 -20.89
CA SER A 14 -7.41 -10.72 -19.82
C SER A 14 -7.42 -12.23 -20.00
N ARG A 15 -6.24 -12.87 -19.93
CA ARG A 15 -6.11 -14.33 -19.92
C ARG A 15 -6.98 -14.89 -18.78
N ARG A 16 -7.93 -15.76 -19.13
CA ARG A 16 -8.82 -16.46 -18.21
C ARG A 16 -8.17 -17.82 -17.92
N PHE A 17 -8.06 -18.18 -16.65
CA PHE A 17 -7.65 -19.52 -16.22
C PHE A 17 -8.91 -20.36 -15.97
N PHE A 18 -8.90 -21.62 -16.41
CA PHE A 18 -10.02 -22.57 -16.34
C PHE A 18 -9.75 -23.63 -15.25
N ILE A 19 -10.81 -24.31 -14.78
CA ILE A 19 -10.71 -25.43 -13.81
C ILE A 19 -9.72 -26.52 -14.26
N ASP A 20 -9.46 -26.63 -15.56
CA ASP A 20 -8.45 -27.52 -16.15
C ASP A 20 -7.05 -27.37 -15.54
N GLU A 21 -6.70 -26.23 -14.92
CA GLU A 21 -5.41 -26.06 -14.23
C GLU A 21 -5.41 -26.55 -12.78
N LEU A 22 -6.57 -26.71 -12.15
CA LEU A 22 -6.73 -27.24 -10.79
C LEU A 22 -6.60 -28.77 -10.73
N LEU A 23 -6.47 -29.47 -11.86
CA LEU A 23 -6.40 -30.94 -11.90
C LEU A 23 -5.34 -31.50 -12.86
N ARG A 24 -4.36 -30.70 -13.31
CA ARG A 24 -3.42 -31.13 -14.37
C ARG A 24 -1.96 -31.05 -13.95
N GLU A 25 -1.22 -32.16 -14.10
CA GLU A 25 0.23 -32.21 -14.31
C GLU A 25 0.61 -33.45 -15.19
N PRO A 26 1.85 -33.57 -15.71
CA PRO A 26 2.30 -33.19 -17.04
C PRO A 26 2.30 -34.33 -18.09
N TYR A 27 1.62 -35.45 -17.87
CA TYR A 27 1.63 -36.59 -18.80
C TYR A 27 0.23 -36.91 -19.33
N ASN A 28 0.10 -36.82 -20.66
CA ASN A 28 -1.09 -37.22 -21.41
C ASN A 28 -1.34 -38.73 -21.27
N GLU A 29 -2.52 -39.09 -20.77
CA GLU A 29 -3.35 -40.20 -21.28
C GLU A 29 -4.79 -39.98 -20.76
N LEU A 30 -5.63 -39.34 -21.59
CA LEU A 30 -7.05 -39.16 -21.31
C LEU A 30 -7.76 -40.53 -21.30
N SER A 31 -8.49 -40.83 -20.23
CA SER A 31 -9.21 -42.11 -20.11
C SER A 31 -10.49 -42.15 -20.97
N ASN A 32 -10.94 -43.38 -21.28
CA ASN A 32 -12.01 -43.70 -22.23
C ASN A 32 -13.36 -43.00 -21.91
N PRO A 33 -14.06 -42.40 -22.90
CA PRO A 33 -15.28 -41.60 -22.71
C PRO A 33 -16.55 -42.40 -22.34
N ARG A 34 -16.42 -43.62 -21.79
CA ARG A 34 -17.55 -44.53 -21.48
C ARG A 34 -17.81 -44.76 -19.97
N LYS A 35 -17.03 -44.15 -19.06
CA LYS A 35 -17.25 -44.29 -17.60
C LYS A 35 -18.21 -43.22 -17.07
N SER A 36 -19.07 -43.57 -16.12
CA SER A 36 -20.02 -42.65 -15.48
C SER A 36 -19.36 -41.87 -14.34
N PRO A 37 -19.88 -40.70 -13.91
CA PRO A 37 -19.30 -39.91 -12.81
C PRO A 37 -19.11 -40.67 -11.48
N LYS A 38 -19.88 -41.76 -11.28
CA LYS A 38 -19.80 -42.62 -10.10
C LYS A 38 -18.57 -43.54 -10.10
N ASP A 39 -17.94 -43.74 -11.25
CA ASP A 39 -16.79 -44.64 -11.41
C ASP A 39 -15.46 -43.94 -11.08
N TYR A 40 -15.46 -42.62 -10.89
CA TYR A 40 -14.27 -41.78 -10.65
C TYR A 40 -14.11 -41.34 -9.18
N VAL A 41 -15.15 -41.50 -8.36
CA VAL A 41 -15.22 -40.89 -7.01
C VAL A 41 -15.72 -41.90 -5.99
N LYS A 42 -14.97 -42.05 -4.90
CA LYS A 42 -15.34 -42.87 -3.74
C LYS A 42 -15.78 -41.99 -2.58
N LYS A 43 -17.02 -42.16 -2.10
CA LYS A 43 -17.51 -41.54 -0.86
C LYS A 43 -16.93 -42.30 0.34
N LEU A 44 -16.21 -41.61 1.21
CA LEU A 44 -15.52 -42.21 2.36
C LEU A 44 -16.38 -42.23 3.62
N ASP A 45 -17.00 -41.09 3.95
CA ASP A 45 -17.78 -40.90 5.16
C ASP A 45 -18.81 -39.78 4.96
N SER A 46 -19.94 -39.88 5.67
CA SER A 46 -20.98 -38.85 5.71
C SER A 46 -21.49 -38.64 7.14
N GLY A 47 -21.45 -37.39 7.61
CA GLY A 47 -21.94 -36.98 8.91
C GLY A 47 -23.05 -35.94 8.80
N ILE A 48 -24.12 -36.11 9.56
CA ILE A 48 -25.27 -35.20 9.60
C ILE A 48 -25.34 -34.54 10.97
N GLU A 49 -25.30 -33.21 10.99
CA GLU A 49 -25.51 -32.40 12.19
C GLU A 49 -26.86 -31.67 12.05
N ARG A 50 -27.75 -31.89 13.02
CA ARG A 50 -29.08 -31.29 13.04
C ARG A 50 -29.26 -30.44 14.29
N VAL A 51 -29.67 -29.19 14.12
CA VAL A 51 -30.10 -28.33 15.24
C VAL A 51 -31.57 -27.97 15.06
N PRO A 52 -32.50 -28.70 15.73
CA PRO A 52 -33.94 -28.49 15.61
C PRO A 52 -34.37 -27.04 15.94
N LYS A 53 -33.69 -26.41 16.91
CA LYS A 53 -33.98 -25.04 17.36
C LYS A 53 -33.90 -23.99 16.25
N PHE A 54 -33.00 -24.17 15.28
CA PHE A 54 -32.78 -23.22 14.19
C PHE A 54 -33.29 -23.72 12.83
N GLN A 55 -34.02 -24.85 12.81
CA GLN A 55 -34.46 -25.54 11.59
C GLN A 55 -33.33 -25.63 10.56
N TRP A 56 -32.17 -26.07 11.07
CA TRP A 56 -30.89 -26.12 10.38
C TRP A 56 -30.40 -27.56 10.31
N LEU A 57 -29.94 -27.96 9.13
CA LEU A 57 -29.28 -29.24 8.90
C LEU A 57 -27.99 -28.98 8.12
N LYS A 58 -26.93 -29.67 8.54
CA LYS A 58 -25.62 -29.63 7.92
C LYS A 58 -25.20 -31.05 7.60
N ASN A 59 -25.10 -31.37 6.32
CA ASN A 59 -24.62 -32.64 5.84
C ASN A 59 -23.18 -32.46 5.34
N LYS A 60 -22.25 -33.24 5.89
CA LYS A 60 -20.83 -33.25 5.53
C LYS A 60 -20.51 -34.59 4.89
N SER A 61 -20.15 -34.56 3.61
CA SER A 61 -19.75 -35.74 2.84
C SER A 61 -18.27 -35.62 2.43
N SER A 62 -17.52 -36.71 2.62
CA SER A 62 -16.09 -36.79 2.32
C SER A 62 -15.87 -37.65 1.07
N PHE A 63 -15.10 -37.15 0.10
CA PHE A 63 -14.88 -37.79 -1.19
C PHE A 63 -13.39 -37.93 -1.52
N ILE A 64 -13.02 -39.01 -2.22
CA ILE A 64 -11.72 -39.20 -2.88
C ILE A 64 -11.95 -39.36 -4.39
N ILE A 65 -11.14 -38.69 -5.20
CA ILE A 65 -11.10 -38.86 -6.66
C ILE A 65 -10.01 -39.88 -6.99
N GLU A 66 -10.38 -41.02 -7.56
CA GLU A 66 -9.47 -42.14 -7.83
C GLU A 66 -8.86 -42.09 -9.25
N ASP A 67 -9.56 -41.50 -10.22
CA ASP A 67 -9.14 -41.43 -11.64
C ASP A 67 -9.48 -40.04 -12.22
N VAL A 68 -8.69 -39.56 -13.19
CA VAL A 68 -8.85 -38.20 -13.76
C VAL A 68 -9.83 -38.26 -14.94
N PRO A 69 -11.00 -37.60 -14.85
CA PRO A 69 -11.98 -37.60 -15.95
C PRO A 69 -11.53 -36.67 -17.09
N ALA A 70 -11.98 -36.96 -18.31
CA ALA A 70 -11.81 -36.07 -19.47
C ALA A 70 -12.58 -34.74 -19.35
N ASP A 71 -13.60 -34.68 -18.47
CA ASP A 71 -14.35 -33.47 -18.13
C ASP A 71 -14.38 -33.27 -16.59
N PRO A 72 -13.45 -32.48 -16.03
CA PRO A 72 -13.37 -32.22 -14.59
C PRO A 72 -14.54 -31.39 -14.06
N GLU A 73 -15.09 -30.49 -14.89
CA GLU A 73 -16.23 -29.64 -14.51
C GLU A 73 -17.49 -30.50 -14.35
N GLY A 74 -17.76 -31.39 -15.32
CA GLY A 74 -18.88 -32.33 -15.26
C GLY A 74 -18.87 -33.25 -14.03
N LEU A 75 -17.69 -33.70 -13.59
CA LEU A 75 -17.56 -34.54 -12.40
C LEU A 75 -17.92 -33.77 -11.12
N LEU A 76 -17.38 -32.57 -10.94
CA LEU A 76 -17.67 -31.73 -9.76
C LEU A 76 -19.15 -31.34 -9.71
N ILE A 77 -19.76 -31.05 -10.86
CA ILE A 77 -21.21 -30.82 -10.98
C ILE A 77 -22.00 -32.02 -10.46
N GLY A 78 -21.62 -33.23 -10.88
CA GLY A 78 -22.26 -34.47 -10.42
C GLY A 78 -22.14 -34.68 -8.91
N ILE A 79 -20.97 -34.41 -8.32
CA ILE A 79 -20.75 -34.53 -6.87
C ILE A 79 -21.60 -33.52 -6.10
N PHE A 80 -21.60 -32.25 -6.54
CA PHE A 80 -22.39 -31.22 -5.87
C PHE A 80 -23.89 -31.47 -5.99
N GLN A 81 -24.36 -31.94 -7.15
CA GLN A 81 -25.75 -32.34 -7.36
C GLN A 81 -26.14 -33.44 -6.37
N HIS A 82 -25.32 -34.50 -6.29
CA HIS A 82 -25.58 -35.61 -5.38
C HIS A 82 -25.62 -35.17 -3.90
N CYS A 83 -24.66 -34.34 -3.46
CA CYS A 83 -24.63 -33.83 -2.08
C CYS A 83 -25.83 -32.94 -1.76
N MET A 84 -26.30 -32.14 -2.73
CA MET A 84 -27.47 -31.29 -2.54
C MET A 84 -28.76 -32.12 -2.50
N ASP A 85 -28.92 -33.08 -3.41
CA ASP A 85 -30.11 -33.94 -3.43
C ASP A 85 -30.21 -34.79 -2.16
N GLU A 86 -29.08 -35.28 -1.66
CA GLU A 86 -28.97 -35.98 -0.37
C GLU A 86 -29.36 -35.04 0.79
N ALA A 87 -28.75 -33.87 0.89
CA ALA A 87 -29.07 -32.89 1.95
C ALA A 87 -30.53 -32.41 1.90
N MET A 88 -31.11 -32.26 0.71
CA MET A 88 -32.51 -31.87 0.53
C MET A 88 -33.47 -32.99 0.97
N SER A 89 -33.17 -34.24 0.57
CA SER A 89 -33.96 -35.42 0.96
C SER A 89 -33.93 -35.64 2.47
N GLU A 90 -32.75 -35.53 3.09
CA GLU A 90 -32.58 -35.63 4.53
C GLU A 90 -33.24 -34.48 5.30
N SER A 91 -33.22 -33.26 4.76
CA SER A 91 -33.94 -32.13 5.34
C SER A 91 -35.44 -32.40 5.39
N VAL A 92 -36.01 -32.91 4.29
CA VAL A 92 -37.43 -33.26 4.20
C VAL A 92 -37.79 -34.42 5.13
N LEU A 93 -36.97 -35.48 5.19
CA LEU A 93 -37.13 -36.58 6.16
C LEU A 93 -37.05 -36.09 7.61
N GLY A 94 -36.19 -35.10 7.86
CA GLY A 94 -36.08 -34.41 9.13
C GLY A 94 -37.24 -33.45 9.45
N GLY A 95 -38.23 -33.30 8.57
CA GLY A 95 -39.37 -32.38 8.76
C GLY A 95 -39.03 -30.90 8.58
N ILE A 96 -37.86 -30.58 8.01
CA ILE A 96 -37.45 -29.22 7.66
C ILE A 96 -37.74 -29.02 6.17
N LYS A 97 -38.58 -28.04 5.80
CA LYS A 97 -38.74 -27.64 4.40
C LYS A 97 -37.65 -26.61 4.06
N PRO A 98 -36.53 -26.99 3.42
CA PRO A 98 -35.42 -26.09 3.18
C PRO A 98 -35.85 -24.96 2.23
N THR A 99 -35.50 -23.74 2.59
CA THR A 99 -35.77 -22.54 1.78
C THR A 99 -34.50 -21.91 1.25
N HIS A 100 -33.38 -22.15 1.95
CA HIS A 100 -32.07 -21.62 1.64
C HIS A 100 -31.01 -22.71 1.79
N LEU A 101 -29.93 -22.61 1.01
CA LEU A 101 -28.82 -23.55 0.96
C LEU A 101 -27.48 -22.79 0.87
N GLY A 102 -26.47 -23.27 1.60
CA GLY A 102 -25.06 -22.86 1.47
C GLY A 102 -24.15 -24.07 1.34
N CYS A 103 -22.93 -23.87 0.84
CA CYS A 103 -21.96 -24.95 0.60
C CYS A 103 -20.56 -24.52 1.05
N ILE A 104 -19.82 -25.43 1.67
CA ILE A 104 -18.40 -25.26 2.00
C ILE A 104 -17.63 -26.42 1.42
N VAL A 105 -16.56 -26.12 0.68
CA VAL A 105 -15.59 -27.12 0.23
C VAL A 105 -14.29 -26.90 1.01
N SER A 106 -13.82 -27.94 1.69
CA SER A 106 -12.57 -27.93 2.45
C SER A 106 -11.69 -29.12 2.09
N SER A 107 -10.38 -28.88 2.01
CA SER A 107 -9.36 -29.89 1.73
C SER A 107 -8.06 -29.44 2.35
N GLN A 108 -7.21 -30.39 2.75
CA GLN A 108 -5.87 -30.10 3.29
C GLN A 108 -4.96 -29.42 2.25
N LEU A 109 -5.28 -29.60 0.97
CA LEU A 109 -4.54 -29.01 -0.13
C LEU A 109 -4.97 -27.55 -0.39
N LEU A 110 -6.16 -27.14 0.07
CA LEU A 110 -6.62 -25.76 -0.09
C LEU A 110 -5.99 -24.85 0.97
N THR A 111 -5.43 -23.72 0.55
CA THR A 111 -4.90 -22.67 1.45
C THR A 111 -5.96 -22.04 2.34
N SER A 112 -7.23 -22.12 1.95
CA SER A 112 -8.39 -21.68 2.73
C SER A 112 -9.67 -22.31 2.20
N ASP A 113 -10.63 -22.56 3.09
CA ASP A 113 -11.95 -23.10 2.71
C ASP A 113 -12.67 -22.22 1.68
N ILE A 114 -13.34 -22.87 0.74
CA ILE A 114 -14.18 -22.21 -0.25
C ILE A 114 -15.60 -22.16 0.31
N TRP A 115 -16.01 -20.98 0.78
CA TRP A 115 -17.32 -20.75 1.37
C TRP A 115 -18.30 -20.11 0.39
N ILE A 116 -19.44 -20.75 0.22
CA ILE A 116 -20.57 -20.25 -0.57
C ILE A 116 -21.69 -19.86 0.41
N PRO A 117 -22.06 -18.57 0.46
CA PRO A 117 -23.02 -18.07 1.44
C PRO A 117 -24.40 -18.67 1.23
N ILE A 118 -25.16 -18.79 2.33
CA ILE A 118 -26.53 -19.33 2.33
C ILE A 118 -27.45 -18.45 1.48
N ARG A 119 -28.03 -19.02 0.42
CA ARG A 119 -28.91 -18.35 -0.55
C ARG A 119 -30.24 -19.06 -0.70
N GLN A 120 -31.25 -18.37 -1.18
CA GLN A 120 -32.55 -18.96 -1.47
C GLN A 120 -32.43 -20.02 -2.57
N ILE A 121 -33.13 -21.14 -2.41
CA ILE A 121 -33.16 -22.22 -3.39
C ILE A 121 -34.04 -21.82 -4.58
N THR A 122 -33.43 -21.74 -5.75
CA THR A 122 -34.05 -21.57 -7.09
C THR A 122 -33.73 -22.77 -8.00
N PRO A 123 -34.43 -22.95 -9.14
CA PRO A 123 -34.10 -24.03 -10.09
C PRO A 123 -32.65 -23.99 -10.60
N ASP A 124 -32.07 -22.79 -10.72
CA ASP A 124 -30.68 -22.56 -11.16
C ASP A 124 -29.65 -22.49 -10.02
N THR A 125 -29.98 -22.98 -8.83
CA THR A 125 -29.10 -22.88 -7.65
C THR A 125 -27.74 -23.52 -7.90
N ILE A 126 -27.70 -24.69 -8.55
CA ILE A 126 -26.46 -25.42 -8.84
C ILE A 126 -25.55 -24.60 -9.77
N ASN A 127 -26.10 -24.09 -10.88
CA ASN A 127 -25.35 -23.23 -11.83
C ASN A 127 -24.86 -21.95 -11.17
N THR A 128 -25.64 -21.37 -10.27
CA THR A 128 -25.26 -20.15 -9.52
C THR A 128 -24.13 -20.42 -8.53
N ILE A 129 -24.14 -21.57 -7.87
CA ILE A 129 -23.11 -22.03 -6.94
C ILE A 129 -21.81 -22.31 -7.70
N LEU A 130 -21.88 -22.96 -8.87
CA LEU A 130 -20.73 -23.25 -9.73
C LEU A 130 -20.08 -21.98 -10.29
N ASN A 131 -20.87 -21.04 -10.81
CA ASN A 131 -20.34 -19.76 -11.27
C ASN A 131 -19.62 -19.00 -10.14
N ARG A 132 -20.21 -19.01 -8.92
CA ARG A 132 -19.58 -18.43 -7.74
C ARG A 132 -18.32 -19.17 -7.30
N PHE A 133 -18.29 -20.49 -7.42
CA PHE A 133 -17.12 -21.31 -7.15
C PHE A 133 -15.99 -20.96 -8.11
N ASN A 134 -16.29 -20.85 -9.41
CA ASN A 134 -15.35 -20.41 -10.44
C ASN A 134 -14.82 -19.00 -10.17
N ASP A 135 -15.68 -18.05 -9.80
CA ASP A 135 -15.27 -16.69 -9.44
C ASP A 135 -14.34 -16.67 -8.21
N VAL A 136 -14.64 -17.48 -7.18
CA VAL A 136 -13.84 -17.55 -5.95
C VAL A 136 -12.50 -18.25 -6.18
N ALA A 137 -12.49 -19.32 -6.97
CA ALA A 137 -11.26 -20.01 -7.40
C ALA A 137 -10.37 -19.08 -8.25
N GLN A 138 -10.94 -18.35 -9.22
CA GLN A 138 -10.19 -17.39 -10.03
C GLN A 138 -9.64 -16.21 -9.21
N SER A 139 -10.37 -15.77 -8.17
CA SER A 139 -9.91 -14.69 -7.29
C SER A 139 -8.80 -15.12 -6.33
N LYS A 140 -8.73 -16.40 -5.95
CA LYS A 140 -7.70 -16.96 -5.08
C LYS A 140 -6.73 -17.79 -5.93
N LYS A 141 -5.72 -17.15 -6.52
CA LYS A 141 -4.64 -17.85 -7.24
C LYS A 141 -4.02 -18.94 -6.35
N GLN A 142 -4.33 -20.21 -6.61
CA GLN A 142 -3.70 -21.36 -6.00
C GLN A 142 -2.79 -21.98 -7.05
N ASP A 143 -1.51 -21.62 -7.02
CA ASP A 143 -0.52 -22.16 -7.95
C ASP A 143 -0.29 -23.66 -7.66
N GLY A 144 -0.61 -24.55 -8.62
CA GLY A 144 -0.13 -25.94 -8.64
C GLY A 144 -0.74 -26.94 -7.65
N VAL A 145 -1.96 -26.72 -7.16
CA VAL A 145 -2.60 -27.63 -6.19
C VAL A 145 -3.75 -28.38 -6.85
N THR A 146 -3.67 -29.71 -6.92
CA THR A 146 -4.76 -30.56 -7.44
C THR A 146 -5.52 -31.28 -6.33
N LEU A 147 -6.86 -31.35 -6.42
CA LEU A 147 -7.68 -32.13 -5.47
C LEU A 147 -7.56 -33.66 -5.67
N TRP A 148 -6.68 -34.09 -6.59
CA TRP A 148 -6.52 -35.48 -6.98
C TRP A 148 -5.72 -36.26 -5.94
N GLY A 149 -6.14 -37.51 -5.66
CA GLY A 149 -5.43 -38.42 -4.75
C GLY A 149 -5.52 -38.10 -3.25
N GLN A 150 -6.23 -37.04 -2.82
CA GLN A 150 -6.44 -36.69 -1.41
C GLN A 150 -7.93 -36.46 -1.10
N PRO A 151 -8.39 -36.77 0.13
CA PRO A 151 -9.79 -36.59 0.51
C PRO A 151 -10.15 -35.10 0.63
N PHE A 152 -11.29 -34.72 0.07
CA PHE A 152 -11.90 -33.41 0.27
C PHE A 152 -13.32 -33.55 0.84
N ASN A 153 -13.75 -32.53 1.58
CA ASN A 153 -15.05 -32.50 2.23
C ASN A 153 -15.96 -31.48 1.54
N VAL A 154 -17.19 -31.90 1.25
CA VAL A 154 -18.27 -31.03 0.82
C VAL A 154 -19.29 -30.97 1.94
N THR A 155 -19.52 -29.77 2.47
CA THR A 155 -20.49 -29.53 3.53
C THR A 155 -21.64 -28.70 3.00
N VAL A 156 -22.81 -29.31 2.86
CA VAL A 156 -24.04 -28.63 2.44
C VAL A 156 -24.87 -28.27 3.66
N THR A 157 -25.25 -27.00 3.76
CA THR A 157 -26.06 -26.46 4.84
C THR A 157 -27.42 -26.03 4.32
N THR A 158 -28.49 -26.59 4.87
CA THR A 158 -29.87 -26.22 4.54
C THR A 158 -30.55 -25.51 5.72
N VAL A 159 -31.36 -24.51 5.42
CA VAL A 159 -32.10 -23.72 6.42
C VAL A 159 -33.54 -23.48 5.96
N ASN A 160 -34.49 -23.68 6.87
CA ASN A 160 -35.84 -23.15 6.71
C ASN A 160 -35.96 -21.77 7.38
N ARG A 161 -36.02 -20.70 6.57
CA ARG A 161 -36.24 -19.33 7.08
C ARG A 161 -37.71 -18.95 7.23
N LYS A 162 -38.63 -19.71 6.63
CA LYS A 162 -40.09 -19.45 6.71
C LYS A 162 -40.74 -20.08 7.95
N GLY A 163 -40.12 -21.11 8.51
CA GLY A 163 -40.61 -21.79 9.73
C GLY A 163 -39.92 -21.33 11.02
N LEU A 164 -38.91 -20.45 10.96
CA LEU A 164 -38.38 -19.80 12.16
C LEU A 164 -39.51 -18.98 12.80
N PRO A 165 -39.68 -19.01 14.13
CA PRO A 165 -40.68 -18.18 14.78
C PRO A 165 -40.47 -16.75 14.31
N GLU A 166 -41.49 -16.19 13.62
CA GLU A 166 -41.54 -14.77 13.32
C GLU A 166 -41.16 -14.06 14.60
N LYS A 167 -40.15 -13.18 14.51
CA LYS A 167 -39.57 -12.37 15.59
C LYS A 167 -40.35 -12.59 16.87
N ARG A 168 -39.78 -13.19 17.92
CA ARG A 168 -40.33 -13.02 19.27
C ARG A 168 -40.58 -11.52 19.42
N GLN A 169 -41.82 -11.09 19.21
CA GLN A 169 -42.30 -9.81 19.66
C GLN A 169 -42.27 -10.03 21.15
N LEU A 170 -41.15 -9.66 21.76
CA LEU A 170 -41.14 -9.32 23.17
C LEU A 170 -42.31 -8.35 23.29
N LYS A 171 -43.44 -8.82 23.84
CA LYS A 171 -44.53 -7.96 24.28
C LYS A 171 -43.90 -7.11 25.36
N GLY A 172 -43.31 -6.00 24.96
CA GLY A 172 -42.89 -4.96 25.86
C GLY A 172 -44.14 -4.54 26.60
N GLY A 173 -44.15 -4.75 27.91
CA GLY A 173 -44.97 -3.92 28.78
C GLY A 173 -44.72 -2.45 28.40
N ALA A 174 -45.79 -1.64 28.53
CA ALA A 174 -45.86 -0.20 28.24
C ALA A 174 -44.48 0.49 28.23
N PRO A 175 -44.19 1.38 27.27
CA PRO A 175 -42.85 1.92 27.01
C PRO A 175 -42.23 2.47 28.28
N ARG A 176 -41.54 1.62 29.04
CA ARG A 176 -40.61 2.05 30.05
C ARG A 176 -39.44 2.56 29.23
N LYS A 177 -39.11 3.85 29.39
CA LYS A 177 -37.77 4.34 29.05
C LYS A 177 -36.81 3.29 29.62
N LEU A 178 -36.16 2.53 28.73
CA LEU A 178 -35.01 1.74 29.13
C LEU A 178 -34.11 2.72 29.89
N ALA A 179 -33.72 2.36 31.11
CA ALA A 179 -32.73 3.15 31.82
C ALA A 179 -31.56 3.33 30.83
N PRO A 180 -31.12 4.57 30.54
CA PRO A 180 -30.03 4.77 29.63
C PRO A 180 -28.88 3.89 30.13
N ALA A 181 -28.47 2.93 29.31
CA ALA A 181 -27.25 2.19 29.60
C ALA A 181 -26.14 3.24 29.51
N ASN A 182 -25.76 3.80 30.66
CA ASN A 182 -24.65 4.74 30.81
C ASN A 182 -23.36 3.96 30.56
N HIS A 183 -23.11 3.61 29.30
CA HIS A 183 -21.78 3.31 28.86
C HIS A 183 -20.98 4.59 29.10
N GLN A 184 -20.12 4.60 30.11
CA GLN A 184 -19.13 5.65 30.27
C GLN A 184 -18.13 5.47 29.13
N ILE A 185 -18.48 6.03 27.97
CA ILE A 185 -17.55 6.14 26.85
C ILE A 185 -16.52 7.17 27.29
N HIS A 186 -15.39 6.69 27.81
CA HIS A 186 -14.26 7.55 28.11
C HIS A 186 -13.88 8.34 26.85
N GLU A 187 -13.54 9.63 27.00
CA GLU A 187 -13.10 10.49 25.88
C GLU A 187 -11.91 9.89 25.10
N GLN A 188 -11.15 8.98 25.72
CA GLN A 188 -10.06 8.24 25.09
C GLN A 188 -10.54 7.26 24.01
N CYS A 189 -11.78 6.76 24.11
CA CYS A 189 -12.42 5.85 23.16
C CYS A 189 -13.06 6.58 21.96
N LEU A 190 -13.08 7.92 21.99
CA LEU A 190 -13.57 8.75 20.90
C LEU A 190 -12.40 9.14 19.98
N ILE A 191 -12.67 9.21 18.67
CA ILE A 191 -11.69 9.72 17.72
C ILE A 191 -11.38 11.17 18.07
N LYS A 192 -10.19 11.42 18.64
CA LYS A 192 -9.76 12.78 18.95
C LYS A 192 -9.67 13.61 17.68
N PRO A 193 -10.22 14.82 17.64
CA PRO A 193 -10.07 15.66 16.47
C PRO A 193 -8.63 16.12 16.26
N ASN A 194 -8.23 16.34 15.01
CA ASN A 194 -6.92 16.88 14.71
C ASN A 194 -6.86 18.36 15.14
N GLN A 195 -5.95 18.69 16.06
CA GLN A 195 -5.66 20.08 16.40
C GLN A 195 -5.10 20.81 15.17
N LYS A 196 -5.60 22.03 14.91
CA LYS A 196 -5.01 22.91 13.90
C LYS A 196 -3.61 23.28 14.37
N LYS A 197 -2.57 22.84 13.65
CA LYS A 197 -1.22 23.36 13.86
C LYS A 197 -1.19 24.82 13.43
N GLU A 198 -0.51 25.66 14.19
CA GLU A 198 -0.34 27.08 13.87
C GLU A 198 0.22 27.27 12.46
N ALA A 199 -0.27 28.33 11.80
CA ALA A 199 0.06 28.67 10.42
C ALA A 199 1.44 29.33 10.33
N THR A 200 2.49 28.66 10.78
CA THR A 200 3.84 29.03 10.32
C THR A 200 3.96 28.67 8.84
N GLY A 201 4.57 29.57 8.05
CA GLY A 201 4.90 29.26 6.67
C GLY A 201 5.75 27.98 6.58
N TRP A 202 5.61 27.25 5.48
CA TRP A 202 6.35 26.02 5.22
C TRP A 202 6.82 25.98 3.77
N ARG A 203 7.78 25.11 3.49
CA ARG A 203 8.25 24.83 2.13
C ARG A 203 8.42 23.35 1.88
N LEU A 204 8.17 22.97 0.65
CA LEU A 204 8.49 21.70 0.05
C LEU A 204 9.90 21.76 -0.51
N VAL A 205 10.70 20.75 -0.21
CA VAL A 205 11.98 20.48 -0.89
C VAL A 205 11.84 19.12 -1.55
N THR A 206 12.12 19.01 -2.83
CA THR A 206 12.31 17.71 -3.48
C THR A 206 13.79 17.52 -3.75
N PHE A 207 14.30 16.31 -3.56
CA PHE A 207 15.70 16.02 -3.81
C PHE A 207 15.88 14.59 -4.27
N ASP A 208 16.99 14.38 -4.96
CA ASP A 208 17.42 13.09 -5.51
C ASP A 208 18.94 12.98 -5.39
N LEU A 209 19.43 11.77 -5.08
CA LEU A 209 20.85 11.49 -4.90
C LEU A 209 21.31 10.46 -5.93
N GLU A 210 22.40 10.77 -6.62
CA GLU A 210 23.11 9.81 -7.45
C GLU A 210 24.37 9.32 -6.74
N THR A 211 24.68 8.05 -6.97
CA THR A 211 25.79 7.37 -6.27
C THR A 211 26.69 6.61 -7.24
N MET A 212 27.98 6.65 -6.96
CA MET A 212 28.97 5.78 -7.58
C MET A 212 29.06 4.46 -6.81
N GLN A 213 29.33 3.37 -7.53
CA GLN A 213 29.47 2.01 -6.98
C GLN A 213 30.85 1.39 -7.27
N HIS A 214 31.87 2.22 -7.43
CA HIS A 214 33.21 1.80 -7.87
C HIS A 214 34.00 1.04 -6.80
N ALA A 215 33.74 1.27 -5.50
CA ALA A 215 34.47 0.64 -4.41
C ALA A 215 33.71 -0.57 -3.82
N PRO A 216 34.38 -1.70 -3.50
CA PRO A 216 33.78 -2.77 -2.71
C PRO A 216 33.46 -2.27 -1.28
N ALA A 217 32.33 -2.72 -0.74
CA ALA A 217 31.88 -2.42 0.61
C ALA A 217 32.67 -3.20 1.66
N ASP A 218 33.10 -4.41 1.32
CA ASP A 218 33.96 -5.27 2.12
C ASP A 218 35.00 -5.91 1.18
N PRO A 219 36.31 -5.82 1.47
CA PRO A 219 37.35 -6.50 0.70
C PRO A 219 37.11 -8.00 0.52
N ASN A 220 36.45 -8.65 1.48
CA ASN A 220 36.13 -10.09 1.44
C ASN A 220 34.90 -10.42 0.57
N PHE A 221 34.05 -9.44 0.27
CA PHE A 221 32.84 -9.61 -0.54
C PHE A 221 32.82 -8.56 -1.66
N PRO A 222 33.64 -8.74 -2.71
CA PRO A 222 33.78 -7.74 -3.78
C PRO A 222 32.48 -7.46 -4.53
N GLU A 223 31.55 -8.41 -4.54
CA GLU A 223 30.20 -8.28 -5.12
C GLU A 223 29.38 -7.16 -4.45
N ARG A 224 29.62 -6.90 -3.16
CA ARG A 224 28.92 -5.84 -2.42
C ARG A 224 29.62 -4.53 -2.72
N ARG A 225 28.98 -3.64 -3.47
CA ARG A 225 29.53 -2.30 -3.77
C ARG A 225 29.05 -1.26 -2.77
N LYS A 226 29.93 -0.31 -2.44
CA LYS A 226 29.62 0.82 -1.57
C LYS A 226 29.02 1.94 -2.40
N HIS A 227 27.81 2.38 -2.03
CA HIS A 227 27.20 3.58 -2.58
C HIS A 227 27.88 4.84 -2.02
N GLN A 228 28.56 5.58 -2.88
CA GLN A 228 29.14 6.89 -2.54
C GLN A 228 28.41 7.99 -3.30
N VAL A 229 27.77 8.91 -2.57
CA VAL A 229 27.06 10.05 -3.17
C VAL A 229 28.04 10.97 -3.87
N ASN A 230 27.82 11.21 -5.15
CA ASN A 230 28.64 12.06 -6.01
C ASN A 230 27.87 13.25 -6.57
N PHE A 231 26.53 13.18 -6.58
CA PHE A 231 25.68 14.24 -7.08
C PHE A 231 24.36 14.30 -6.30
N VAL A 232 23.91 15.50 -5.99
CA VAL A 232 22.63 15.77 -5.32
C VAL A 232 21.96 16.93 -6.02
N THR A 233 20.71 16.75 -6.42
CA THR A 233 19.87 17.87 -6.86
C THR A 233 18.79 18.13 -5.83
N ALA A 234 18.52 19.40 -5.54
CA ALA A 234 17.42 19.81 -4.69
C ALA A 234 16.63 20.96 -5.31
N LYS A 235 15.30 20.91 -5.22
CA LYS A 235 14.39 21.98 -5.65
C LYS A 235 13.48 22.40 -4.51
N VAL A 236 13.25 23.70 -4.35
CA VAL A 236 12.49 24.27 -3.22
C VAL A 236 11.24 24.99 -3.70
N ALA A 237 10.08 24.79 -3.08
CA ALA A 237 8.86 25.55 -3.37
C ALA A 237 8.03 25.81 -2.11
N CYS A 238 7.48 27.02 -1.97
CA CYS A 238 6.52 27.35 -0.90
C CYS A 238 5.10 27.40 -1.48
N PRO A 239 4.05 27.32 -0.64
CA PRO A 239 2.66 27.42 -1.08
C PRO A 239 2.38 28.63 -1.98
N ASP A 240 2.94 29.80 -1.67
CA ASP A 240 2.75 31.03 -2.46
C ASP A 240 3.40 30.96 -3.84
N CYS A 241 4.57 30.30 -3.94
CA CYS A 241 5.22 30.06 -5.23
C CYS A 241 4.45 29.02 -6.05
N ILE A 242 3.81 28.06 -5.39
CA ILE A 242 2.99 27.03 -6.03
C ILE A 242 1.72 27.66 -6.60
N SER A 243 0.99 28.44 -5.80
CA SER A 243 -0.25 29.09 -6.23
C SER A 243 -0.04 30.14 -7.33
N SER A 244 1.09 30.87 -7.29
CA SER A 244 1.43 31.86 -8.32
C SER A 244 2.09 31.27 -9.58
N GLY A 245 2.35 29.96 -9.64
CA GLY A 245 3.07 29.32 -10.75
C GLY A 245 4.58 29.61 -10.81
N LYS A 246 5.08 30.56 -10.03
CA LYS A 246 6.50 30.99 -9.98
C LYS A 246 7.47 29.91 -9.50
N TRP A 247 6.98 28.75 -9.05
CA TRP A 247 7.82 27.60 -8.70
C TRP A 247 8.50 26.94 -9.91
N LYS A 248 7.96 27.16 -11.13
CA LYS A 248 8.57 26.72 -12.39
C LYS A 248 9.73 27.61 -12.82
N GLU A 249 9.75 28.86 -12.37
CA GLU A 249 10.78 29.83 -12.71
C GLU A 249 12.02 29.72 -11.80
N SER A 250 13.17 30.08 -12.36
CA SER A 250 14.41 30.31 -11.62
C SER A 250 14.26 31.48 -10.64
N LEU A 251 14.92 31.37 -9.48
CA LEU A 251 15.08 32.45 -8.52
C LEU A 251 16.40 33.23 -8.72
N ARG A 252 17.16 33.00 -9.79
CA ARG A 252 18.36 33.81 -10.09
C ARG A 252 17.99 35.30 -10.15
N GLY A 253 18.62 36.11 -9.29
CA GLY A 253 18.35 37.54 -9.17
C GLY A 253 17.01 37.91 -8.51
N LYS A 254 16.22 36.93 -8.05
CA LYS A 254 14.96 37.12 -7.32
C LYS A 254 15.11 36.59 -5.89
N PHE A 255 14.26 37.04 -4.97
CA PHE A 255 14.26 36.56 -3.59
C PHE A 255 12.86 36.14 -3.16
N CYS A 256 12.75 34.98 -2.50
CA CYS A 256 11.53 34.54 -1.85
C CYS A 256 11.80 34.43 -0.34
N ASN A 257 10.98 35.11 0.47
CA ASN A 257 11.10 35.07 1.94
C ASN A 257 11.11 33.63 2.49
N VAL A 258 10.31 32.74 1.89
CA VAL A 258 10.16 31.35 2.34
C VAL A 258 11.16 30.40 1.66
N CYS A 259 11.36 30.50 0.35
CA CYS A 259 12.24 29.58 -0.39
C CYS A 259 13.73 29.96 -0.32
N GLY A 260 14.04 31.22 -0.02
CA GLY A 260 15.39 31.78 -0.09
C GLY A 260 15.74 32.32 -1.48
N TYR A 261 17.03 32.28 -1.82
CA TYR A 261 17.60 32.88 -3.03
C TYR A 261 17.67 31.93 -4.23
N HIS A 262 17.49 30.63 -4.03
CA HIS A 262 17.74 29.63 -5.06
C HIS A 262 16.61 28.60 -5.10
N ARG A 263 16.07 28.34 -6.29
CA ARG A 263 15.01 27.38 -6.57
C ARG A 263 15.56 25.98 -6.75
N THR A 264 16.51 25.83 -7.67
CA THR A 264 17.13 24.56 -8.04
C THR A 264 18.63 24.65 -7.76
N ILE A 265 19.11 23.80 -6.87
CA ILE A 265 20.50 23.80 -6.40
C ILE A 265 21.07 22.41 -6.60
N THR A 266 22.31 22.35 -7.08
CA THR A 266 23.05 21.09 -7.20
C THR A 266 24.27 21.11 -6.28
N PHE A 267 24.59 19.93 -5.75
CA PHE A 267 25.82 19.64 -5.02
C PHE A 267 26.53 18.52 -5.76
N SER A 268 27.75 18.75 -6.24
CA SER A 268 28.45 17.80 -7.10
C SER A 268 29.95 17.81 -6.83
N GLN A 269 30.61 16.69 -7.12
CA GLN A 269 32.08 16.63 -7.05
C GLN A 269 32.75 17.35 -8.23
N MET A 270 32.11 17.33 -9.40
CA MET A 270 32.61 17.93 -10.63
C MET A 270 31.67 19.04 -11.12
N PRO A 271 32.22 20.08 -11.78
CA PRO A 271 31.42 21.11 -12.42
C PRO A 271 30.70 20.59 -13.67
N PHE A 272 29.74 21.38 -14.14
CA PHE A 272 28.99 21.22 -15.39
C PHE A 272 28.57 22.62 -15.84
N ASN A 273 28.42 22.83 -17.13
CA ASN A 273 28.31 24.14 -17.78
C ASN A 273 26.97 24.38 -18.48
N THR A 274 26.35 23.32 -19.01
CA THR A 274 25.22 23.43 -19.94
C THR A 274 23.89 23.35 -19.19
N THR A 275 23.80 22.49 -18.19
CA THR A 275 22.57 22.31 -17.41
C THR A 275 22.24 23.57 -16.60
N THR A 276 21.05 24.14 -16.81
CA THR A 276 20.64 25.38 -16.13
C THR A 276 20.12 25.11 -14.72
N VAL A 277 20.84 25.61 -13.70
CA VAL A 277 20.47 25.53 -12.27
C VAL A 277 20.69 26.88 -11.58
N ASP A 278 19.98 27.20 -10.49
CA ASP A 278 20.15 28.50 -9.83
C ASP A 278 21.50 28.64 -9.14
N ARG A 279 21.98 27.56 -8.56
CA ARG A 279 23.27 27.49 -7.88
C ARG A 279 23.88 26.11 -8.04
N GLN A 280 25.15 26.08 -8.43
CA GLN A 280 25.99 24.91 -8.35
C GLN A 280 26.93 25.04 -7.16
N THR A 281 27.03 23.98 -6.36
CA THR A 281 27.95 23.87 -5.22
C THR A 281 28.89 22.71 -5.49
N ILE A 282 30.15 23.02 -5.73
CA ILE A 282 31.18 22.01 -5.98
C ILE A 282 31.84 21.68 -4.65
N ASP A 283 31.71 20.44 -4.20
CA ASP A 283 32.27 19.97 -2.93
C ASP A 283 32.74 18.52 -3.08
N ARG A 284 33.83 18.18 -2.39
CA ARG A 284 34.34 16.80 -2.33
C ARG A 284 33.32 15.84 -1.72
N HIS A 285 32.46 16.34 -0.82
CA HIS A 285 31.40 15.58 -0.16
C HIS A 285 30.02 16.23 -0.39
N PRO A 286 29.39 16.00 -1.56
CA PRO A 286 28.12 16.62 -1.93
C PRO A 286 26.99 16.42 -0.91
N LEU A 287 26.91 15.23 -0.31
CA LEU A 287 25.90 14.92 0.71
C LEU A 287 26.03 15.79 1.96
N VAL A 288 27.27 16.03 2.42
CA VAL A 288 27.56 16.89 3.57
C VAL A 288 27.13 18.33 3.26
N ALA A 289 27.46 18.82 2.06
CA ALA A 289 27.10 20.16 1.62
C ALA A 289 25.56 20.32 1.52
N PHE A 290 24.86 19.31 1.01
CA PHE A 290 23.40 19.28 0.97
C PHE A 290 22.77 19.32 2.38
N VAL A 291 23.26 18.48 3.30
CA VAL A 291 22.76 18.45 4.70
C VAL A 291 23.03 19.78 5.40
N LYS A 292 24.21 20.39 5.22
CA LYS A 292 24.50 21.71 5.78
C LYS A 292 23.62 22.80 5.18
N TRP A 293 23.35 22.73 3.88
CA TRP A 293 22.47 23.68 3.21
C TRP A 293 21.04 23.60 3.77
N ILE A 294 20.44 22.42 3.85
CA ILE A 294 19.05 22.26 4.30
C ILE A 294 18.86 22.64 5.78
N LEU A 295 19.87 22.39 6.62
CA LEU A 295 19.83 22.66 8.06
C LEU A 295 20.17 24.10 8.44
N TYR A 296 21.11 24.73 7.74
CA TYR A 296 21.70 26.01 8.19
C TYR A 296 21.52 27.18 7.22
N LYS A 297 21.37 26.95 5.91
CA LYS A 297 21.30 28.02 4.89
C LYS A 297 19.87 28.45 4.56
N LEU A 298 18.90 27.54 4.66
CA LEU A 298 17.49 27.87 4.47
C LEU A 298 16.95 28.75 5.63
N PRO A 299 16.06 29.73 5.34
CA PRO A 299 15.45 30.58 6.37
C PRO A 299 14.85 29.81 7.55
N LYS A 300 15.39 29.95 8.76
CA LYS A 300 15.13 29.04 9.90
C LYS A 300 13.72 29.14 10.50
N GLN A 301 12.98 30.19 10.17
CA GLN A 301 11.62 30.46 10.68
C GLN A 301 10.53 29.58 10.05
N TYR A 302 10.82 28.88 8.94
CA TYR A 302 9.85 28.09 8.21
C TYR A 302 10.12 26.59 8.29
N GLU A 303 9.04 25.82 8.40
CA GLU A 303 9.05 24.35 8.35
C GLU A 303 9.51 23.88 6.96
N THR A 304 10.42 22.91 6.92
CA THR A 304 10.95 22.33 5.69
C THR A 304 10.55 20.86 5.61
N ILE A 305 9.84 20.50 4.56
CA ILE A 305 9.42 19.12 4.30
C ILE A 305 10.11 18.65 3.02
N ALA A 306 11.10 17.78 3.21
CA ALA A 306 11.95 17.26 2.15
C ALA A 306 11.44 15.90 1.68
N TYR A 307 11.23 15.74 0.38
CA TYR A 307 10.80 14.50 -0.26
C TYR A 307 11.85 13.98 -1.23
N SER A 308 12.12 12.69 -1.12
CA SER A 308 12.82 11.87 -2.13
C SER A 308 11.89 10.77 -2.61
N HIS A 309 12.04 10.31 -3.85
CA HIS A 309 11.18 9.25 -4.38
C HIS A 309 11.77 7.86 -4.09
N PHE A 310 11.03 7.01 -3.37
CA PHE A 310 11.52 5.71 -2.88
C PHE A 310 12.74 5.81 -1.93
N GLY A 311 13.09 7.02 -1.50
CA GLY A 311 14.27 7.26 -0.68
C GLY A 311 14.20 6.65 0.72
N GLY A 312 13.02 6.20 1.17
CA GLY A 312 12.87 5.46 2.42
C GLY A 312 13.69 4.16 2.50
N ARG A 313 14.16 3.65 1.36
CA ARG A 313 15.08 2.50 1.27
C ARG A 313 16.46 2.87 0.69
N PHE A 314 16.64 4.11 0.25
CA PHE A 314 17.86 4.56 -0.44
C PHE A 314 18.31 5.94 0.05
N ASP A 315 17.80 7.03 -0.53
CA ASP A 315 18.29 8.39 -0.29
C ASP A 315 18.26 8.79 1.19
N MET A 316 17.13 8.54 1.86
CA MET A 316 16.95 8.90 3.27
C MET A 316 17.88 8.12 4.18
N VAL A 317 18.32 6.91 3.79
CA VAL A 317 19.28 6.12 4.56
C VAL A 317 20.66 6.76 4.51
N LEU A 318 21.07 7.28 3.35
CA LEU A 318 22.33 8.01 3.17
C LEU A 318 22.29 9.34 3.94
N VAL A 319 21.19 10.10 3.83
CA VAL A 319 20.99 11.33 4.61
C VAL A 319 20.98 11.05 6.11
N PHE A 320 20.35 9.96 6.56
CA PHE A 320 20.33 9.57 7.98
C PHE A 320 21.74 9.35 8.54
N LYS A 321 22.60 8.65 7.78
CA LYS A 321 24.00 8.47 8.15
C LYS A 321 24.71 9.82 8.33
N GLU A 322 24.52 10.76 7.40
CA GLU A 322 25.16 12.06 7.48
C GLU A 322 24.64 12.90 8.66
N LEU A 323 23.35 12.84 8.95
CA LEU A 323 22.77 13.48 10.14
C LEU A 323 23.38 12.94 11.45
N LEU A 324 23.63 11.64 11.54
CA LEU A 324 24.31 11.05 12.69
C LEU A 324 25.77 11.51 12.80
N MET A 325 26.49 11.65 11.68
CA MET A 325 27.87 12.16 11.66
C MET A 325 27.95 13.63 12.09
N GLU A 326 26.95 14.44 11.75
CA GLU A 326 26.76 15.81 12.27
C GLU A 326 26.30 15.82 13.76
N GLY A 327 26.19 14.66 14.39
CA GLY A 327 25.83 14.48 15.80
C GLY A 327 24.34 14.67 16.08
N LEU A 328 23.47 14.61 15.07
CA LEU A 328 22.01 14.75 15.21
C LEU A 328 21.36 13.37 15.32
N ASN A 329 20.40 13.23 16.24
CA ASN A 329 19.61 12.01 16.38
C ASN A 329 18.14 12.28 16.03
N PRO A 330 17.73 12.11 14.76
CA PRO A 330 16.37 12.41 14.33
C PRO A 330 15.35 11.40 14.88
N SER A 331 14.11 11.85 15.08
CA SER A 331 12.96 10.96 15.34
C SER A 331 12.58 10.26 14.05
N MET A 332 12.43 8.93 14.07
CA MET A 332 12.17 8.13 12.87
C MET A 332 10.89 7.31 13.00
N ILE A 333 10.11 7.28 11.92
CA ILE A 333 9.00 6.34 11.74
C ILE A 333 9.42 5.34 10.66
N LYS A 334 9.45 4.05 11.01
CA LYS A 334 9.93 2.99 10.11
C LYS A 334 9.03 1.75 10.18
N LYS A 335 8.99 0.98 9.09
CA LYS A 335 8.43 -0.38 9.05
C LYS A 335 9.52 -1.32 8.57
N GLY A 336 10.08 -2.12 9.48
CA GLY A 336 11.31 -2.87 9.21
C GLY A 336 12.44 -1.93 8.79
N ASN A 337 13.07 -2.22 7.64
CA ASN A 337 14.17 -1.42 7.08
C ASN A 337 13.72 -0.21 6.25
N ARG A 338 12.42 -0.02 6.05
CA ARG A 338 11.89 1.11 5.27
C ARG A 338 11.60 2.30 6.18
N LEU A 339 12.23 3.43 5.91
CA LEU A 339 11.96 4.72 6.56
C LEU A 339 10.75 5.40 5.91
N PHE A 340 9.80 5.85 6.72
CA PHE A 340 8.63 6.60 6.28
C PHE A 340 8.80 8.09 6.50
N GLU A 341 9.32 8.45 7.67
CA GLU A 341 9.56 9.83 8.07
C GLU A 341 10.81 9.90 8.96
N MET A 342 11.62 10.93 8.77
CA MET A 342 12.74 11.28 9.62
C MET A 342 12.66 12.77 9.97
N LYS A 343 12.39 13.07 11.24
CA LYS A 343 12.26 14.44 11.74
C LYS A 343 13.49 14.84 12.55
N VAL A 344 14.18 15.87 12.12
CA VAL A 344 15.37 16.39 12.79
C VAL A 344 14.96 17.03 14.13
N LYS A 345 15.66 16.68 15.21
CA LYS A 345 15.44 17.29 16.53
C LYS A 345 16.09 18.68 16.60
N SER A 346 15.43 19.61 17.27
CA SER A 346 15.89 21.00 17.43
C SER A 346 17.22 21.08 18.19
N ARG A 347 18.13 21.95 17.71
CA ARG A 347 19.36 22.39 18.40
C ARG A 347 19.51 23.90 18.25
N LYS A 348 20.24 24.54 19.19
CA LYS A 348 20.57 25.97 19.12
C LYS A 348 21.23 26.29 17.76
N LYS A 349 20.77 27.35 17.08
CA LYS A 349 21.26 27.88 15.78
C LYS A 349 20.94 27.07 14.51
N MET A 350 20.14 26.00 14.55
CA MET A 350 19.71 25.22 13.38
C MET A 350 18.24 25.49 13.02
N ASN A 351 17.80 25.17 11.80
CA ASN A 351 16.36 25.07 11.53
C ASN A 351 15.78 23.88 12.33
N PRO A 352 14.88 24.13 13.31
CA PRO A 352 14.37 23.07 14.19
C PRO A 352 13.30 22.18 13.56
N ASN A 353 12.82 22.54 12.35
CA ASN A 353 11.62 21.96 11.74
C ASN A 353 11.90 21.36 10.35
N VAL A 354 12.97 20.55 10.22
CA VAL A 354 13.26 19.80 8.99
C VAL A 354 12.74 18.37 9.12
N THR A 355 11.91 17.96 8.17
CA THR A 355 11.33 16.61 8.11
C THR A 355 11.58 16.01 6.73
N PHE A 356 12.18 14.83 6.68
CA PHE A 356 12.38 14.05 5.46
C PHE A 356 11.29 12.98 5.34
N ARG A 357 10.71 12.82 4.16
CA ARG A 357 9.64 11.86 3.85
C ARG A 357 9.89 11.17 2.52
N ASP A 358 9.29 10.00 2.36
CA ASP A 358 9.32 9.23 1.12
C ASP A 358 8.03 9.49 0.31
N SER A 359 8.17 9.99 -0.92
CA SER A 359 7.03 10.34 -1.77
C SER A 359 6.27 9.09 -2.25
N TRP A 360 6.91 7.92 -2.26
CA TRP A 360 6.27 6.63 -2.59
C TRP A 360 5.10 6.30 -1.65
N ASN A 361 5.12 6.84 -0.42
CA ASN A 361 4.04 6.64 0.53
C ASN A 361 2.76 7.41 0.17
N LEU A 362 2.88 8.48 -0.61
CA LEU A 362 1.75 9.28 -1.10
C LEU A 362 1.36 8.87 -2.52
N ILE A 363 2.35 8.70 -3.39
CA ILE A 363 2.16 8.40 -4.81
C ILE A 363 2.92 7.09 -5.10
N PRO A 364 2.28 5.92 -4.92
CA PRO A 364 2.91 4.63 -5.15
C PRO A 364 3.02 4.36 -6.65
N GLY A 365 4.25 4.24 -7.15
CA GLY A 365 4.52 3.96 -8.55
C GLY A 365 5.85 4.55 -9.00
N PRO A 366 6.46 4.06 -10.08
CA PRO A 366 7.71 4.60 -10.60
C PRO A 366 7.59 6.08 -10.98
N LEU A 367 8.65 6.86 -10.78
CA LEU A 367 8.68 8.29 -11.13
C LEU A 367 8.24 8.57 -12.57
N ALA A 368 8.69 7.76 -13.53
CA ALA A 368 8.30 7.88 -14.94
C ALA A 368 6.79 7.72 -15.18
N SER A 369 6.08 6.96 -14.33
CA SER A 369 4.63 6.81 -14.42
C SER A 369 3.86 8.02 -13.88
N MET A 370 4.51 8.91 -13.11
CA MET A 370 3.86 10.12 -12.59
C MET A 370 3.56 11.14 -13.68
N VAL A 371 4.38 11.19 -14.74
CA VAL A 371 4.19 12.09 -15.88
C VAL A 371 2.84 11.84 -16.57
N PRO A 372 2.53 10.62 -17.05
CA PRO A 372 1.22 10.33 -17.62
C PRO A 372 0.09 10.31 -16.58
N MET A 373 0.37 9.93 -15.32
CA MET A 373 -0.65 9.86 -14.27
C MET A 373 -1.29 11.22 -13.97
N PHE A 374 -0.50 12.30 -13.97
CA PHE A 374 -0.97 13.66 -13.69
C PHE A 374 -1.00 14.57 -14.92
N GLY A 375 -0.69 14.06 -16.11
CA GLY A 375 -0.59 14.87 -17.34
C GLY A 375 0.44 16.00 -17.22
N LEU A 376 1.62 15.70 -16.66
CA LEU A 376 2.65 16.71 -16.40
C LEU A 376 3.34 17.15 -17.68
N ASP A 377 3.48 18.47 -17.86
CA ASP A 377 4.28 19.08 -18.92
C ASP A 377 5.77 19.11 -18.51
N VAL A 378 6.39 17.93 -18.46
CA VAL A 378 7.80 17.72 -18.12
C VAL A 378 8.40 16.72 -19.10
N GLN A 379 9.70 16.83 -19.38
CA GLN A 379 10.39 15.90 -20.26
C GLN A 379 10.37 14.48 -19.68
N ASP A 380 10.07 13.50 -20.55
CA ASP A 380 10.12 12.10 -20.17
C ASP A 380 11.51 11.71 -19.65
N LYS A 381 11.52 10.76 -18.71
CA LYS A 381 12.74 10.31 -18.04
C LYS A 381 13.69 9.65 -19.07
N PRO A 382 14.87 10.24 -19.35
CA PRO A 382 15.80 9.66 -20.31
C PRO A 382 16.51 8.44 -19.70
N PHE A 383 17.06 7.57 -20.55
CA PHE A 383 17.87 6.44 -20.12
C PHE A 383 19.25 6.91 -19.64
N PHE A 384 19.67 6.48 -18.44
CA PHE A 384 20.95 6.87 -17.85
C PHE A 384 21.84 5.64 -17.56
N PRO A 385 23.14 5.67 -17.90
CA PRO A 385 24.05 4.55 -17.69
C PRO A 385 24.58 4.52 -16.25
N HIS A 386 23.82 3.94 -15.34
CA HIS A 386 24.15 3.91 -13.90
C HIS A 386 25.51 3.28 -13.58
N LEU A 387 25.95 2.22 -14.27
CA LEU A 387 27.25 1.59 -13.98
C LEU A 387 28.45 2.35 -14.57
N ALA A 388 28.21 3.28 -15.49
CA ALA A 388 29.22 4.18 -16.02
C ALA A 388 29.51 5.35 -15.07
N ASN A 389 28.71 5.54 -14.01
CA ASN A 389 28.95 6.52 -12.96
C ASN A 389 30.14 6.12 -12.07
N ARG A 390 31.35 6.35 -12.58
CA ARG A 390 32.64 6.05 -11.92
C ARG A 390 33.61 7.21 -12.04
N PRO A 391 34.50 7.44 -11.06
CA PRO A 391 35.42 8.57 -11.05
C PRO A 391 36.26 8.71 -12.32
N GLU A 392 36.63 7.59 -12.94
CA GLU A 392 37.52 7.54 -14.11
C GLU A 392 36.84 8.08 -15.39
N ASN A 393 35.50 8.12 -15.40
CA ASN A 393 34.71 8.54 -16.55
C ASN A 393 34.33 10.04 -16.53
N TYR A 394 34.62 10.74 -15.43
CA TYR A 394 34.34 12.18 -15.28
C TYR A 394 35.31 13.01 -16.12
N GLY A 395 34.83 14.10 -16.73
CA GLY A 395 35.65 14.96 -17.59
C GLY A 395 36.09 14.32 -18.92
N CYS A 396 35.61 13.13 -19.25
CA CYS A 396 35.89 12.43 -20.51
C CYS A 396 34.59 12.11 -21.26
N GLN A 397 34.70 11.99 -22.59
CA GLN A 397 33.61 11.48 -23.41
C GLN A 397 33.65 9.95 -23.38
N ILE A 398 32.52 9.33 -23.04
CA ILE A 398 32.39 7.88 -22.96
C ILE A 398 31.33 7.35 -23.93
N PHE A 399 31.42 6.05 -24.23
CA PHE A 399 30.43 5.31 -25.02
C PHE A 399 29.90 4.15 -24.16
N PRO A 400 28.84 4.38 -23.36
CA PRO A 400 28.35 3.39 -22.43
C PRO A 400 27.78 2.17 -23.17
N SER A 401 28.10 0.98 -22.67
CA SER A 401 27.58 -0.29 -23.18
C SER A 401 26.15 -0.55 -22.69
N LYS A 402 25.43 -1.51 -23.30
CA LYS A 402 24.08 -1.90 -22.84
C LYS A 402 24.06 -2.36 -21.38
N SER A 403 25.12 -3.02 -20.92
CA SER A 403 25.26 -3.44 -19.52
C SER A 403 25.30 -2.24 -18.57
N ASP A 404 25.87 -1.11 -19.01
CA ASP A 404 25.99 0.07 -18.15
C ASP A 404 24.63 0.70 -17.81
N TYR A 405 23.62 0.47 -18.65
CA TYR A 405 22.23 0.87 -18.44
C TYR A 405 21.39 -0.14 -17.64
N LEU A 406 21.98 -1.26 -17.21
CA LEU A 406 21.26 -2.37 -16.55
C LEU A 406 20.12 -2.93 -17.42
N ALA A 407 20.35 -3.02 -18.74
CA ALA A 407 19.34 -3.45 -19.72
C ALA A 407 18.71 -4.83 -19.42
N ASP A 408 19.45 -5.72 -18.76
CA ASP A 408 18.96 -7.06 -18.40
C ASP A 408 17.94 -7.05 -17.27
N GLY A 409 17.91 -6.01 -16.43
CA GLY A 409 16.93 -5.82 -15.36
C GLY A 409 15.64 -5.11 -15.81
N MET A 410 15.57 -4.62 -17.05
CA MET A 410 14.40 -3.93 -17.57
C MET A 410 13.27 -4.90 -17.92
N ASN A 411 12.01 -4.47 -17.75
CA ASN A 411 10.87 -5.24 -18.23
C ASN A 411 10.87 -5.33 -19.77
N LEU A 412 10.17 -6.32 -20.33
CA LEU A 412 10.19 -6.59 -21.78
C LEU A 412 9.75 -5.39 -22.64
N GLU A 413 8.79 -4.58 -22.17
CA GLU A 413 8.30 -3.41 -22.92
C GLU A 413 9.34 -2.28 -22.93
N LYS A 414 9.88 -1.88 -21.77
CA LYS A 414 10.93 -0.85 -21.72
C LYS A 414 12.23 -1.31 -22.36
N ARG A 415 12.54 -2.62 -22.33
CA ARG A 415 13.73 -3.15 -22.99
C ARG A 415 13.67 -2.94 -24.51
N LYS A 416 12.50 -3.09 -25.13
CA LYS A 416 12.31 -2.82 -26.57
C LYS A 416 12.48 -1.34 -26.90
N GLU A 417 11.91 -0.46 -26.08
CA GLU A 417 12.08 1.00 -26.20
C GLU A 417 13.56 1.38 -26.04
N PHE A 418 14.22 0.84 -25.02
CA PHE A 418 15.65 1.03 -24.76
C PHE A 418 16.51 0.52 -25.91
N ASP A 419 16.27 -0.68 -26.43
CA ASP A 419 17.07 -1.24 -27.52
C ASP A 419 16.96 -0.40 -28.79
N THR A 420 15.77 0.13 -29.08
CA THR A 420 15.54 1.03 -30.22
C THR A 420 16.29 2.35 -30.03
N TRP A 421 16.15 2.97 -28.86
CA TRP A 421 16.86 4.20 -28.50
C TRP A 421 18.39 4.01 -28.51
N TYR A 422 18.88 2.91 -27.95
CA TYR A 422 20.31 2.61 -27.87
C TYR A 422 20.93 2.42 -29.27
N GLN A 423 20.23 1.79 -30.20
CA GLN A 423 20.71 1.64 -31.58
C GLN A 423 20.91 3.00 -32.27
N GLN A 424 20.06 3.98 -31.97
CA GLN A 424 20.14 5.33 -32.53
C GLN A 424 21.24 6.16 -31.84
N ASN A 425 21.46 5.97 -30.54
CA ASN A 425 22.30 6.83 -29.71
C ASN A 425 23.69 6.25 -29.38
N ARG A 426 24.00 5.00 -29.74
CA ARG A 426 25.26 4.31 -29.36
C ARG A 426 26.55 4.99 -29.81
N ASN A 427 26.50 5.77 -30.89
CA ASN A 427 27.67 6.43 -31.48
C ASN A 427 27.79 7.90 -31.05
N THR A 428 26.89 8.37 -30.18
CA THR A 428 26.92 9.76 -29.69
C THR A 428 27.86 9.84 -28.49
N PRO A 429 28.82 10.79 -28.48
CA PRO A 429 29.69 10.97 -27.33
C PRO A 429 28.85 11.37 -26.10
N PHE A 430 29.01 10.62 -25.01
CA PHE A 430 28.28 10.85 -23.78
C PHE A 430 29.18 11.57 -22.78
N LEU A 431 28.85 12.82 -22.45
CA LEU A 431 29.54 13.57 -21.40
C LEU A 431 28.83 13.32 -20.06
N LEU A 432 29.45 12.51 -19.21
CA LEU A 432 28.83 12.02 -17.98
C LEU A 432 28.38 13.17 -17.06
N ASP A 433 29.21 14.21 -16.91
CA ASP A 433 28.99 15.32 -15.97
C ASP A 433 27.69 16.09 -16.29
N GLU A 434 27.49 16.41 -17.57
CA GLU A 434 26.30 17.12 -18.04
C GLU A 434 25.07 16.22 -18.06
N ALA A 435 25.22 14.98 -18.52
CA ALA A 435 24.11 14.05 -18.60
C ALA A 435 23.58 13.71 -17.20
N LEU A 436 24.47 13.54 -16.22
CA LEU A 436 24.12 13.30 -14.82
C LEU A 436 23.38 14.51 -14.22
N ALA A 437 23.87 15.72 -14.49
CA ALA A 437 23.23 16.94 -14.01
C ALA A 437 21.83 17.13 -14.60
N SER A 438 21.68 16.93 -15.91
CA SER A 438 20.40 17.00 -16.61
C SER A 438 19.43 15.94 -16.12
N TYR A 439 19.90 14.69 -15.97
CA TYR A 439 19.09 13.56 -15.51
C TYR A 439 18.57 13.76 -14.08
N CYS A 440 19.46 14.03 -13.12
CA CYS A 440 19.09 14.21 -11.71
C CYS A 440 18.20 15.46 -11.53
N LYS A 441 18.43 16.53 -12.30
CA LYS A 441 17.54 17.69 -12.34
C LYS A 441 16.16 17.32 -12.86
N ASN A 442 16.06 16.55 -13.93
CA ASN A 442 14.77 16.13 -14.50
C ASN A 442 13.99 15.27 -13.49
N ASP A 443 14.64 14.34 -12.80
CA ASP A 443 14.00 13.51 -11.77
C ASP A 443 13.41 14.37 -10.63
N VAL A 444 14.16 15.36 -10.15
CA VAL A 444 13.67 16.30 -9.13
C VAL A 444 12.55 17.21 -9.65
N ASP A 445 12.60 17.61 -10.92
CA ASP A 445 11.57 18.42 -11.58
C ASP A 445 10.26 17.61 -11.72
N ILE A 446 10.33 16.35 -12.17
CA ILE A 446 9.18 15.43 -12.24
C ILE A 446 8.60 15.20 -10.83
N LEU A 447 9.45 14.94 -9.84
CA LEU A 447 9.01 14.69 -8.46
C LEU A 447 8.31 15.92 -7.87
N MET A 448 8.86 17.13 -8.08
CA MET A 448 8.23 18.38 -7.64
C MET A 448 6.88 18.58 -8.32
N ALA A 449 6.81 18.41 -9.64
CA ALA A 449 5.59 18.57 -10.41
C ALA A 449 4.51 17.57 -10.00
N GLY A 450 4.86 16.29 -9.84
CA GLY A 450 3.92 15.24 -9.41
C GLY A 450 3.40 15.46 -7.99
N LEU A 451 4.25 15.87 -7.05
CA LEU A 451 3.81 16.22 -5.70
C LEU A 451 2.89 17.44 -5.71
N ILE A 452 3.21 18.49 -6.46
CA ILE A 452 2.35 19.67 -6.58
C ILE A 452 1.00 19.31 -7.20
N ALA A 453 0.97 18.52 -8.28
CA ALA A 453 -0.28 18.07 -8.91
C ALA A 453 -1.14 17.28 -7.93
N PHE A 454 -0.57 16.28 -7.25
CA PHE A 454 -1.25 15.52 -6.21
C PHE A 454 -1.79 16.41 -5.09
N ARG A 455 -1.00 17.39 -4.64
CA ARG A 455 -1.42 18.36 -3.62
C ARG A 455 -2.62 19.18 -4.09
N LEU A 456 -2.62 19.69 -5.32
CA LEU A 456 -3.70 20.51 -5.87
C LEU A 456 -4.99 19.71 -6.00
N GLU A 457 -4.92 18.51 -6.59
CA GLU A 457 -6.07 17.61 -6.71
C GLU A 457 -6.66 17.23 -5.35
N PHE A 458 -5.80 16.90 -4.38
CA PHE A 458 -6.25 16.53 -3.04
C PHE A 458 -6.84 17.72 -2.29
N LEU A 459 -6.27 18.92 -2.41
CA LEU A 459 -6.84 20.12 -1.80
C LEU A 459 -8.24 20.41 -2.34
N GLU A 460 -8.43 20.32 -3.66
CA GLU A 460 -9.73 20.56 -4.28
C GLU A 460 -10.75 19.50 -3.88
N MET A 461 -10.38 18.21 -3.94
CA MET A 461 -11.27 17.11 -3.50
C MET A 461 -11.65 17.19 -2.02
N THR A 462 -10.75 17.69 -1.17
CA THR A 462 -10.98 17.75 0.28
C THR A 462 -11.54 19.08 0.75
N LYS A 463 -11.74 20.04 -0.16
CA LYS A 463 -12.28 21.36 0.12
C LYS A 463 -13.68 21.25 0.73
N ARG A 464 -13.96 22.12 1.70
CA ARG A 464 -15.28 22.21 2.29
C ARG A 464 -15.83 23.62 2.15
N PRO A 465 -16.78 23.85 1.23
CA PRO A 465 -17.44 25.13 1.10
C PRO A 465 -18.30 25.41 2.34
N ALA A 466 -18.50 26.70 2.63
CA ALA A 466 -19.51 27.12 3.58
C ALA A 466 -20.90 26.84 2.99
N GLY A 467 -21.83 26.32 3.80
CA GLY A 467 -23.24 26.26 3.41
C GLY A 467 -23.89 27.65 3.37
N SER A 468 -25.16 27.72 2.94
CA SER A 468 -25.97 28.95 2.92
C SER A 468 -26.00 29.69 4.28
N ASP A 469 -25.88 28.94 5.37
CA ASP A 469 -25.99 29.44 6.75
C ASP A 469 -24.61 29.74 7.37
N GLY A 470 -23.54 29.77 6.56
CA GLY A 470 -22.15 29.96 7.02
C GLY A 470 -21.57 28.76 7.80
N LYS A 471 -22.34 27.67 7.95
CA LYS A 471 -21.94 26.43 8.63
C LYS A 471 -21.84 25.30 7.61
N ALA A 472 -20.84 24.45 7.78
CA ALA A 472 -20.70 23.27 6.93
C ALA A 472 -21.59 22.13 7.44
N ASP A 473 -22.43 21.60 6.56
CA ASP A 473 -23.31 20.47 6.86
C ASP A 473 -22.55 19.13 6.80
N ARG A 474 -22.89 18.21 7.73
CA ARG A 474 -22.48 16.79 7.78
C ARG A 474 -21.05 16.44 8.24
N ALA A 475 -20.46 17.17 9.19
CA ALA A 475 -19.17 16.79 9.79
C ALA A 475 -19.03 17.13 11.29
N ALA A 476 -18.05 16.53 11.97
CA ALA A 476 -17.69 16.81 13.36
C ALA A 476 -17.26 18.28 13.58
N PHE A 477 -16.75 18.92 12.53
CA PHE A 477 -16.37 20.34 12.52
C PHE A 477 -17.31 21.14 11.62
N LYS A 478 -18.00 22.13 12.20
CA LYS A 478 -18.88 23.05 11.45
C LYS A 478 -18.12 24.15 10.71
N THR A 479 -16.79 24.17 10.78
CA THR A 479 -15.95 25.20 10.17
C THR A 479 -15.61 24.87 8.71
N PRO A 480 -15.77 25.80 7.76
CA PRO A 480 -15.27 25.64 6.40
C PRO A 480 -13.73 25.59 6.40
N HIS A 481 -13.15 24.94 5.39
CA HIS A 481 -11.70 24.93 5.16
C HIS A 481 -11.36 24.74 3.69
N GLU A 482 -10.22 25.30 3.28
CA GLU A 482 -9.72 25.31 1.89
C GLU A 482 -9.04 23.99 1.48
N GLY A 483 -9.46 22.86 2.05
CA GLY A 483 -8.86 21.54 1.81
C GLY A 483 -7.84 21.14 2.88
N ILE A 484 -7.32 19.92 2.77
CA ILE A 484 -6.31 19.34 3.67
C ILE A 484 -5.03 19.18 2.88
N ASP A 485 -3.94 19.79 3.33
CA ASP A 485 -2.64 19.65 2.66
C ASP A 485 -2.01 18.28 2.95
N PRO A 486 -1.96 17.33 1.99
CA PRO A 486 -1.45 16.00 2.24
C PRO A 486 0.07 15.99 2.38
N ILE A 487 0.78 16.89 1.70
CA ILE A 487 2.24 16.97 1.71
C ILE A 487 2.72 17.42 3.08
N ARG A 488 2.04 18.42 3.66
CA ARG A 488 2.40 18.96 4.97
C ARG A 488 2.03 18.03 6.11
N HIS A 489 0.82 17.50 6.08
CA HIS A 489 0.21 16.90 7.27
C HIS A 489 0.18 15.37 7.30
N CYS A 490 0.45 14.71 6.19
CA CYS A 490 0.31 13.26 6.07
C CYS A 490 1.65 12.62 5.66
N ILE A 491 1.86 11.40 6.16
CA ILE A 491 3.06 10.59 5.82
C ILE A 491 2.72 9.62 4.69
N THR A 492 1.47 9.11 4.67
CA THR A 492 0.99 8.11 3.72
C THR A 492 -0.34 8.52 3.12
N ILE A 493 -0.68 7.96 1.96
CA ILE A 493 -1.99 8.15 1.33
C ILE A 493 -3.12 7.69 2.27
N ALA A 494 -2.94 6.57 2.97
CA ALA A 494 -3.89 6.09 3.97
C ALA A 494 -4.09 7.11 5.12
N SER A 495 -3.02 7.74 5.58
CA SER A 495 -3.09 8.83 6.57
C SER A 495 -3.85 10.04 6.00
N ALA A 496 -3.70 10.35 4.71
CA ALA A 496 -4.42 11.43 4.04
C ALA A 496 -5.92 11.12 3.93
N CYS A 497 -6.28 9.93 3.47
CA CYS A 497 -7.67 9.45 3.41
C CYS A 497 -8.32 9.43 4.79
N MET A 498 -7.62 8.91 5.81
CA MET A 498 -8.13 8.90 7.18
C MET A 498 -8.31 10.31 7.73
N ARG A 499 -7.39 11.24 7.42
CA ARG A 499 -7.52 12.65 7.80
C ARG A 499 -8.71 13.31 7.11
N HIS A 500 -8.91 13.04 5.82
CA HIS A 500 -10.08 13.50 5.08
C HIS A 500 -11.37 12.96 5.68
N PHE A 501 -11.44 11.66 5.95
CA PHE A 501 -12.59 11.02 6.61
C PHE A 501 -12.90 11.64 7.97
N ARG A 502 -11.89 11.74 8.85
CA ARG A 502 -12.03 12.31 10.20
C ARG A 502 -12.42 13.77 10.21
N THR A 503 -12.01 14.53 9.19
CA THR A 503 -12.30 15.96 9.10
C THR A 503 -13.65 16.22 8.47
N ASN A 504 -13.96 15.57 7.32
CA ASN A 504 -15.10 15.89 6.46
C ASN A 504 -16.31 14.99 6.64
N HIS A 505 -16.13 13.73 7.06
CA HIS A 505 -17.21 12.72 7.02
C HIS A 505 -17.58 12.17 8.40
N LEU A 506 -16.67 12.25 9.36
CA LEU A 506 -16.89 11.77 10.73
C LEU A 506 -17.92 12.66 11.43
N LYS A 507 -18.97 12.07 11.99
CA LYS A 507 -19.99 12.76 12.80
C LYS A 507 -19.50 12.94 14.25
N PRO A 508 -19.97 13.98 14.98
CA PRO A 508 -19.71 14.09 16.42
C PRO A 508 -20.13 12.82 17.18
N ALA A 509 -19.37 12.45 18.22
CA ALA A 509 -19.65 11.32 19.11
C ALA A 509 -19.73 9.93 18.43
N HIS A 510 -19.06 9.73 17.29
CA HIS A 510 -18.91 8.41 16.70
C HIS A 510 -17.84 7.60 17.44
N LEU A 511 -18.16 6.35 17.82
CA LEU A 511 -17.21 5.39 18.39
C LEU A 511 -16.04 5.20 17.41
N ALA A 512 -14.81 5.16 17.92
CA ALA A 512 -13.67 4.87 17.07
C ALA A 512 -13.78 3.45 16.46
N LEU A 513 -13.10 3.22 15.34
CA LEU A 513 -12.92 1.85 14.83
C LEU A 513 -12.17 1.08 15.90
N VAL A 514 -12.85 0.14 16.54
CA VAL A 514 -12.22 -0.78 17.50
C VAL A 514 -11.19 -1.59 16.72
N PRO A 515 -9.88 -1.48 17.04
CA PRO A 515 -8.88 -2.36 16.44
C PRO A 515 -9.29 -3.82 16.71
N GLU A 516 -8.88 -4.77 15.85
CA GLU A 516 -9.20 -6.20 16.07
C GLU A 516 -8.79 -6.70 17.48
N LYS A 517 -7.83 -6.03 18.10
CA LYS A 517 -7.33 -6.30 19.46
C LYS A 517 -7.91 -5.40 20.57
N GLY A 518 -8.98 -4.64 20.31
CA GLY A 518 -9.56 -3.71 21.30
C GLY A 518 -8.75 -2.42 21.52
N TYR A 519 -9.24 -1.54 22.39
CA TYR A 519 -8.54 -0.30 22.78
C TYR A 519 -7.42 -0.54 23.79
N ASP A 520 -7.48 -1.65 24.52
CA ASP A 520 -6.57 -1.96 25.63
C ASP A 520 -5.16 -2.31 25.12
N SER A 521 -5.04 -2.87 23.91
CA SER A 521 -3.75 -3.27 23.32
C SER A 521 -3.00 -2.17 22.57
N CYS A 522 -3.56 -0.96 22.48
CA CYS A 522 -3.03 0.13 21.65
C CYS A 522 -2.15 1.13 22.42
N GLY A 523 -1.97 0.94 23.73
CA GLY A 523 -1.19 1.81 24.61
C GLY A 523 -0.11 1.11 25.42
N ASP A 524 -0.21 -0.21 25.61
CA ASP A 524 0.76 -0.96 26.41
C ASP A 524 2.01 -1.30 25.59
N ASN A 525 3.05 -0.49 25.77
CA ASN A 525 4.42 -0.84 25.35
C ASN A 525 5.04 -1.94 26.25
N GLN A 526 4.29 -2.42 27.25
CA GLN A 526 4.73 -3.42 28.20
C GLN A 526 4.46 -4.82 27.63
N SER A 527 5.46 -5.69 27.69
CA SER A 527 5.31 -7.08 27.27
C SER A 527 4.64 -7.89 28.38
N ASP A 528 3.59 -8.66 28.06
CA ASP A 528 2.94 -9.58 29.00
C ASP A 528 3.95 -10.55 29.64
N LEU A 529 4.94 -11.00 28.86
CA LEU A 529 6.00 -11.87 29.35
C LEU A 529 6.89 -11.16 30.37
N ALA A 530 7.21 -9.88 30.15
CA ALA A 530 8.01 -9.08 31.08
C ALA A 530 7.24 -8.83 32.39
N LEU A 531 5.94 -8.57 32.31
CA LEU A 531 5.08 -8.36 33.48
C LEU A 531 4.96 -9.63 34.32
N ASN A 532 4.75 -10.78 33.67
CA ASN A 532 4.74 -12.09 34.36
C ASN A 532 6.09 -12.41 35.00
N PHE A 533 7.20 -12.09 34.34
CA PHE A 533 8.54 -12.26 34.92
C PHE A 533 8.75 -11.37 36.14
N MET A 534 8.34 -10.09 36.07
CA MET A 534 8.45 -9.15 37.20
C MET A 534 7.61 -9.60 38.39
N GLN A 535 6.43 -10.16 38.15
CA GLN A 535 5.58 -10.73 39.20
C GLN A 535 6.24 -11.96 39.84
N TRP A 536 6.74 -12.90 39.03
CA TRP A 536 7.51 -14.04 39.54
C TRP A 536 8.76 -13.62 40.32
N TYR A 537 9.47 -12.58 39.87
CA TYR A 537 10.66 -12.07 40.53
C TYR A 537 10.33 -11.42 41.88
N ALA A 538 9.25 -10.64 41.94
CA ALA A 538 8.74 -10.06 43.17
C ALA A 538 8.39 -11.16 44.20
N ASP A 539 7.70 -12.21 43.76
CA ASP A 539 7.30 -13.33 44.62
C ASP A 539 8.50 -14.17 45.10
N LYS A 540 9.47 -14.43 44.21
CA LYS A 540 10.62 -15.28 44.53
C LYS A 540 11.64 -14.61 45.46
N TYR A 541 11.86 -13.30 45.28
CA TYR A 541 12.89 -12.55 46.01
C TYR A 541 12.31 -11.60 47.07
N GLY A 542 10.98 -11.54 47.22
CA GLY A 542 10.31 -10.67 48.19
C GLY A 542 10.53 -9.18 47.92
N VAL A 543 10.74 -8.79 46.66
CA VAL A 543 11.04 -7.41 46.27
C VAL A 543 9.78 -6.73 45.78
N HIS A 544 9.48 -5.54 46.32
CA HIS A 544 8.35 -4.76 45.85
C HIS A 544 8.67 -4.10 44.51
N ILE A 545 7.91 -4.47 43.47
CA ILE A 545 8.06 -3.95 42.10
C ILE A 545 6.77 -3.22 41.71
N GLN A 546 6.90 -1.94 41.34
CA GLN A 546 5.82 -1.12 40.80
C GLN A 546 5.79 -1.23 39.27
N ASN A 547 4.65 -1.58 38.70
CA ASN A 547 4.42 -1.67 37.25
C ASN A 547 3.05 -1.07 36.88
N ALA A 548 2.67 -1.10 35.60
CA ALA A 548 1.41 -0.54 35.09
C ALA A 548 0.15 -1.15 35.71
N PHE A 549 0.22 -2.38 36.24
CA PHE A 549 -0.87 -3.09 36.92
C PHE A 549 -0.83 -2.95 38.45
N SER A 550 0.22 -2.36 39.02
CA SER A 550 0.27 -2.05 40.45
C SER A 550 -0.73 -0.93 40.78
N ALA A 551 -1.41 -1.03 41.93
CA ALA A 551 -2.38 0.00 42.37
C ALA A 551 -1.77 1.41 42.49
N GLU A 552 -0.46 1.49 42.69
CA GLU A 552 0.33 2.72 42.80
C GLU A 552 0.81 3.26 41.44
N GLY A 553 0.62 2.48 40.36
CA GLY A 553 1.09 2.77 39.01
C GLY A 553 2.60 2.65 38.83
N GLU A 554 3.08 2.91 37.62
CA GLU A 554 4.53 3.04 37.35
C GLU A 554 5.10 4.29 38.01
N LYS A 555 6.25 4.14 38.67
CA LYS A 555 7.00 5.27 39.22
C LYS A 555 7.51 6.14 38.07
N ARG A 556 6.98 7.36 37.94
CA ARG A 556 7.31 8.31 36.87
C ARG A 556 8.65 9.01 37.06
#